data_AF-A0A967L9D4-F1
#
_entry.id   AF-A0A967L9D4-F1
#
_cell.length_a   1.000
_cell.length_b   1.000
_cell.length_c   1.000
_cell.angle_alpha   90.00
_cell.angle_beta   90.00
_cell.angle_gamma   90.00
#
_symmetry.space_group_name_H-M   'P 1'
#
loop_
_entity.id
_entity.type
_entity.pdbx_description
1 polymer ?
#
loop_
_entity_poly.entity_id
_entity_poly.type
_entity_poly.pdbx_seq_one_letter_code
_entity_poly.pdbx_strand_id
1 'polypeptide(L)' 'PPAVRNSDWVRNPIDRFILARLEENQMQPSPPAGRATLVRRLSLDLRGLPPSRAELQSFSG' A
#
# COMPACT_ATOMS: atom_id res chain seq x y z
N PRO A 1 11.07 -15.01 -11.08
CA PRO A 1 10.08 -13.89 -10.97
C PRO A 1 10.09 -13.09 -12.28
N PRO A 2 8.98 -12.43 -12.69
CA PRO A 2 8.92 -11.75 -13.97
C PRO A 2 9.91 -10.57 -14.05
N ALA A 3 10.35 -10.28 -15.27
CA ALA A 3 11.08 -9.06 -15.58
C ALA A 3 10.09 -7.88 -15.58
N VAL A 4 10.52 -6.75 -15.01
CA VAL A 4 9.74 -5.51 -14.89
C VAL A 4 10.61 -4.35 -15.32
N ARG A 5 10.00 -3.31 -15.88
CA ARG A 5 10.68 -2.10 -16.36
C ARG A 5 11.12 -1.21 -15.19
N ASN A 6 10.27 -1.05 -14.18
CA ASN A 6 10.55 -0.22 -13.00
C ASN A 6 10.98 -1.08 -11.78
N SER A 7 12.18 -1.66 -11.82
CA SER A 7 12.69 -2.48 -10.72
C SER A 7 12.82 -1.74 -9.39
N ASP A 8 12.95 -0.41 -9.39
CA ASP A 8 13.16 0.40 -8.19
C ASP A 8 11.90 0.50 -7.30
N TRP A 9 10.72 0.26 -7.88
CA TRP A 9 9.47 0.20 -7.14
C TRP A 9 9.32 -1.10 -6.33
N VAL A 10 10.01 -2.17 -6.72
CA VAL A 10 9.91 -3.50 -6.11
C VAL A 10 10.57 -3.48 -4.73
N ARG A 11 9.79 -3.72 -3.66
CA ARG A 11 10.29 -3.81 -2.27
C ARG A 11 10.50 -5.24 -1.82
N ASN A 12 9.75 -6.19 -2.38
CA ASN A 12 9.89 -7.61 -2.13
C ASN A 12 9.64 -8.43 -3.42
N PRO A 13 10.01 -9.73 -3.47
CA PRO A 13 9.86 -10.54 -4.68
C PRO A 13 8.41 -10.69 -5.20
N ILE A 14 7.39 -10.52 -4.36
CA ILE A 14 5.97 -10.61 -4.74
C ILE A 14 5.56 -9.38 -5.56
N ASP A 15 6.10 -8.20 -5.25
CA ASP A 15 5.77 -6.94 -5.96
C ASP A 15 6.05 -7.03 -7.46
N ARG A 16 7.01 -7.88 -7.88
CA ARG A 16 7.32 -8.11 -9.31
C ARG A 16 6.13 -8.64 -10.08
N PHE A 17 5.31 -9.50 -9.49
CA PHE A 17 4.14 -10.06 -10.16
C PHE A 17 3.04 -9.00 -10.36
N ILE A 18 2.86 -8.14 -9.36
CA ILE A 18 1.90 -7.02 -9.42
C ILE A 18 2.37 -6.01 -10.46
N LEU A 19 3.63 -5.60 -10.39
CA LEU A 19 4.19 -4.60 -11.29
C LEU A 19 4.21 -5.10 -12.75
N ALA A 20 4.56 -6.36 -13.00
CA ALA A 20 4.48 -6.94 -14.33
C ALA A 20 3.07 -6.81 -14.92
N ARG A 21 2.04 -7.12 -14.13
CA ARG A 21 0.65 -6.98 -14.58
C ARG A 21 0.24 -5.53 -14.82
N LEU A 22 0.69 -4.60 -13.98
CA LEU A 22 0.42 -3.17 -14.19
C LEU A 22 1.08 -2.68 -15.48
N GLU A 23 2.35 -3.01 -15.71
CA GLU A 23 3.11 -2.63 -16.91
C GLU A 23 2.51 -3.20 -18.20
N GLU A 24 2.05 -4.46 -18.18
CA GLU A 24 1.31 -5.08 -19.29
C GLU A 24 0.05 -4.28 -19.67
N ASN A 25 -0.65 -3.76 -18.66
CA ASN A 25 -1.87 -2.96 -18.82
C ASN A 25 -1.59 -1.45 -18.97
N GLN A 26 -0.32 -1.05 -19.15
CA GLN A 26 0.09 0.36 -19.27
C GLN A 26 -0.32 1.21 -18.05
N MET A 27 -0.45 0.59 -16.89
CA MET A 27 -0.78 1.23 -15.62
C MET A 27 0.47 1.46 -14.78
N GLN A 28 0.41 2.47 -13.92
CA GLN A 28 1.44 2.73 -12.93
C GLN A 28 0.93 2.39 -11.52
N PRO A 29 1.80 1.96 -10.60
CA PRO A 29 1.42 1.77 -9.22
C PRO A 29 0.93 3.08 -8.59
N SER A 30 -0.12 3.00 -7.78
CA SER A 30 -0.56 4.13 -6.96
C SER A 30 0.51 4.49 -5.92
N PRO A 31 0.64 5.78 -5.55
CA PRO A 31 1.53 6.17 -4.47
C PRO A 31 1.13 5.48 -3.16
N PRO A 32 2.08 5.18 -2.26
CA PRO A 32 1.78 4.66 -0.94
C PRO A 32 0.81 5.57 -0.19
N ALA A 33 -0.21 4.99 0.43
CA ALA A 33 -1.12 5.74 1.28
C ALA A 33 -0.40 6.24 2.54
N GLY A 34 -0.77 7.44 3.01
CA GLY A 34 -0.26 7.97 4.26
C GLY A 34 -0.67 7.12 5.47
N ARG A 35 0.12 7.17 6.55
CA ARG A 35 -0.12 6.43 7.81
C ARG A 35 -1.53 6.62 8.36
N ALA A 36 -2.03 7.86 8.41
CA ALA A 36 -3.39 8.15 8.88
C ALA A 36 -4.48 7.46 8.04
N THR A 37 -4.30 7.39 6.71
CA THR A 37 -5.21 6.68 5.81
C THR A 37 -5.18 5.17 6.06
N LEU A 38 -3.99 4.60 6.24
CA LEU A 38 -3.82 3.17 6.51
C LEU A 38 -4.50 2.75 7.81
N VAL A 39 -4.28 3.49 8.90
CA VAL A 39 -4.90 3.21 10.21
C VAL A 39 -6.42 3.32 10.13
N ARG A 40 -6.93 4.32 9.42
CA ARG A 40 -8.37 4.47 9.22
C ARG A 40 -8.97 3.27 8.50
N ARG A 41 -8.36 2.82 7.39
CA ARG A 41 -8.81 1.63 6.64
C ARG A 41 -8.79 0.39 7.53
N LEU A 42 -7.65 0.12 8.16
CA LEU A 42 -7.48 -1.04 9.03
C LEU A 42 -8.50 -1.06 10.18
N SER A 43 -8.75 0.08 10.83
CA SER A 43 -9.71 0.15 11.95
C SER A 43 -11.14 -0.13 11.50
N LEU A 44 -11.53 0.42 10.34
CA LEU A 44 -12.84 0.17 9.75
C LEU A 44 -12.97 -1.29 9.29
N ASP A 45 -11.95 -1.86 8.68
CA ASP A 45 -11.98 -3.24 8.19
C ASP A 45 -12.03 -4.27 9.34
N LEU A 46 -11.27 -4.04 10.42
CA LEU A 46 -11.18 -4.99 11.53
C LEU A 46 -12.32 -4.88 12.55
N ARG A 47 -12.81 -3.65 12.80
CA ARG A 47 -13.77 -3.38 13.90
C ARG A 47 -15.01 -2.61 13.47
N GLY A 48 -15.08 -2.11 12.23
CA GLY A 48 -16.19 -1.29 11.75
C GLY A 48 -16.23 0.13 12.32
N LEU A 49 -15.21 0.54 13.09
CA LEU A 49 -15.17 1.83 13.77
C LEU A 49 -13.93 2.63 13.32
N PRO A 50 -14.04 3.96 13.20
CA PRO A 50 -12.87 4.80 12.93
C PRO A 50 -11.88 4.75 14.11
N PRO A 51 -10.59 5.03 13.87
CA PRO A 51 -9.61 5.11 14.94
C PRO A 51 -9.87 6.32 15.84
N SER A 52 -9.53 6.18 17.12
CA SER A 52 -9.47 7.29 18.08
C SER A 52 -8.31 8.24 17.75
N ARG A 53 -8.33 9.45 18.34
CA ARG A 53 -7.23 10.42 18.17
C ARG A 53 -5.90 9.88 18.69
N ALA A 54 -5.94 9.14 19.81
CA ALA A 54 -4.75 8.51 20.38
C ALA A 54 -4.15 7.46 19.43
N GLU A 55 -4.99 6.58 18.85
CA GLU A 55 -4.53 5.59 17.88
C GLU A 55 -3.92 6.23 16.62
N LEU A 56 -4.50 7.32 16.10
CA LEU A 56 -3.93 8.06 14.98
C LEU A 56 -2.54 8.65 15.32
N GLN A 57 -2.38 9.20 16.53
CA GLN A 57 -1.12 9.76 16.99
C GLN A 57 -0.04 8.69 17.16
N SER A 58 -0.38 7.54 17.77
CA SER A 58 0.54 6.42 17.96
C SER A 58 1.09 5.84 16.66
N PHE A 59 0.34 5.96 15.57
CA PHE A 59 0.75 5.50 14.23
C PHE A 59 1.40 6.59 13.36
N SER A 60 1.53 7.82 13.87
CA SER A 60 2.16 8.93 13.14
C SER A 60 3.69 8.99 13.30
N GLY A 61 4.28 8.09 14.09
CA GLY A 61 5.74 7.90 14.27
C GLY A 61 6.40 7.10 13.17
#